data_AF-A0AAD6U521-F1
#
_entry.id   AF-A0AAD6U521-F1
#
_cell.length_a   1.000
_cell.length_b   1.000
_cell.length_c   1.000
_cell.angle_alpha   90.00
_cell.angle_beta   90.00
_cell.angle_gamma   90.00
#
_symmetry.space_group_name_H-M   'P 1'
#
loop_
_entity.id
_entity.type
_entity.pdbx_description
1 polymer ?
#
loop_
_entity_poly.entity_id
_entity_poly.type
_entity_poly.pdbx_seq_one_letter_code
_entity_poly.pdbx_strand_id
1 'polypeptide(L)'
;MTTLTINCELQIRCDRLLNRKPGAPLVFKRVKFDFDSTPLPAAEEEWTVDSEDSVETIQYGPRFWVFRAQIIRPAGHGALDVVLKIDPTGACEAACKNEVKAYRTKGTALQGNALPYFYGCFQAPTGAATVTCLVIEHCGKPLQKNFHELDYAFAGKLLLSVATLHACGLTHGDLNPRNVRVLGDTPVLIDFESSESHTCGIRMMTVPGTTRPTAEEYGCAELHSLVFRMGLWEPGSLFCYHVQLLLKGSTDRLKFDSAYLAKDLIETAEDIKLWIPSYCEPYEREFMEHEAEHLFKELCKERILTWGTDTVSERTTRLDIYKPAAS
;
A
#
# COMPACT_ATOMS: atom_id res chain seq x y z
N MET A 1 -13.34 25.68 22.36
CA MET A 1 -12.82 25.31 21.03
C MET A 1 -11.36 24.90 21.12
N THR A 2 -10.99 23.68 20.71
CA THR A 2 -9.59 23.25 20.71
C THR A 2 -8.80 23.92 19.58
N THR A 3 -7.63 24.47 19.88
CA THR A 3 -6.71 25.07 18.92
C THR A 3 -5.39 24.28 18.83
N LEU A 4 -4.74 24.35 17.67
CA LEU A 4 -3.39 23.86 17.45
C LEU A 4 -2.54 25.04 16.96
N THR A 5 -1.53 25.39 17.73
CA THR A 5 -0.61 26.50 17.43
C THR A 5 0.75 25.93 17.03
N ILE A 6 1.23 26.32 15.85
CA ILE A 6 2.56 25.95 15.34
C ILE A 6 3.47 27.17 15.43
N ASN A 7 4.46 27.14 16.34
CA ASN A 7 5.33 28.28 16.71
C ASN A 7 6.82 28.09 16.36
N CYS A 8 7.19 27.02 15.66
CA CYS A 8 8.58 26.64 15.39
C CYS A 8 9.01 26.85 13.93
N GLU A 9 10.16 26.32 13.51
CA GLU A 9 10.63 26.36 12.11
C GLU A 9 9.57 25.87 11.09
N LEU A 10 8.68 24.96 11.51
CA LEU A 10 7.52 24.55 10.72
C LEU A 10 6.66 25.76 10.30
N GLN A 11 6.49 26.75 11.17
CA GLN A 11 5.85 28.02 10.86
C GLN A 11 6.64 28.79 9.79
N ILE A 12 7.96 28.91 9.89
CA ILE A 12 8.80 29.59 8.89
C ILE A 12 8.65 28.92 7.52
N ARG A 13 8.65 27.59 7.50
CA ARG A 13 8.46 26.81 6.27
C ARG A 13 7.06 26.98 5.71
N CYS A 14 6.02 26.89 6.55
CA CYS A 14 4.65 27.20 6.17
C CYS A 14 4.52 28.64 5.66
N ASP A 15 5.12 29.64 6.31
CA ASP A 15 5.03 31.05 5.92
C ASP A 15 5.68 31.28 4.56
N ARG A 16 6.85 30.70 4.29
CA ARG A 16 7.49 30.75 2.96
C ARG A 16 6.61 30.13 1.89
N LEU A 17 6.04 28.97 2.16
CA LEU A 17 5.28 28.20 1.17
C LEU A 17 3.87 28.77 0.95
N LEU A 18 3.27 29.37 1.98
CA LEU A 18 1.96 30.01 1.95
C LEU A 18 2.05 31.51 1.63
N ASN A 19 3.25 32.04 1.36
CA ASN A 19 3.55 33.45 1.14
C ASN A 19 2.96 34.39 2.22
N ARG A 20 3.05 33.97 3.50
CA ARG A 20 2.60 34.76 4.65
C ARG A 20 3.72 35.67 5.14
N LYS A 21 3.35 36.78 5.79
CA LYS A 21 4.31 37.62 6.51
C LYS A 21 4.92 36.79 7.67
N PRO A 22 6.26 36.68 7.75
CA PRO A 22 6.92 35.97 8.84
C PRO A 22 6.54 36.55 10.21
N GLY A 23 6.42 35.68 11.21
CA GLY A 23 6.41 36.07 12.63
C GLY A 23 5.06 36.01 13.34
N ALA A 24 3.95 35.74 12.65
CA ALA A 24 2.65 35.50 13.30
C ALA A 24 2.33 33.99 13.36
N PRO A 25 2.14 33.41 14.57
CA PRO A 25 1.80 32.00 14.74
C PRO A 25 0.71 31.51 13.79
N LEU A 26 0.87 30.30 13.27
CA LEU A 26 -0.20 29.65 12.53
C LEU A 26 -1.11 28.93 13.52
N VAL A 27 -2.25 29.55 13.80
CA VAL A 27 -3.25 29.01 14.75
C VAL A 27 -4.35 28.31 13.96
N PHE A 28 -4.40 26.99 14.11
CA PHE A 28 -5.45 26.16 13.55
C PHE A 28 -6.57 25.94 14.56
N LYS A 29 -7.78 25.84 14.03
CA LYS A 29 -9.01 25.58 14.78
C LYS A 29 -9.49 24.17 14.47
N ARG A 30 -9.80 23.39 15.50
CA ARG A 30 -10.35 22.04 15.33
C ARG A 30 -11.68 22.11 14.56
N VAL A 31 -11.81 21.25 13.57
CA VAL A 31 -13.01 21.14 12.72
C VAL A 31 -13.92 20.05 13.24
N LYS A 32 -15.22 20.34 13.24
CA LYS A 32 -16.28 19.36 13.44
C LYS A 32 -16.92 19.02 12.10
N PHE A 33 -17.06 17.73 11.81
CA PHE A 33 -17.79 17.23 10.66
C PHE A 33 -19.20 16.79 11.04
N ASP A 34 -20.09 16.73 10.06
CA ASP A 34 -21.48 16.28 10.21
C ASP A 34 -21.61 14.84 10.71
N PHE A 35 -20.63 13.99 10.37
CA PHE A 35 -20.54 12.61 10.85
C PHE A 35 -19.89 12.47 12.26
N ASP A 36 -19.51 13.57 12.92
CA ASP A 36 -19.05 13.52 14.31
C ASP A 36 -20.24 13.36 15.26
N SER A 37 -20.50 12.11 15.68
CA SER A 37 -21.49 11.81 16.72
C SER A 37 -21.05 12.29 18.11
N THR A 38 -19.74 12.48 18.32
CA THR A 38 -19.18 12.89 19.62
C THR A 38 -19.15 14.42 19.72
N PRO A 39 -19.67 15.02 20.80
CA PRO A 39 -19.50 16.44 21.07
C PRO A 39 -18.01 16.80 21.14
N LEU A 40 -17.62 17.97 20.63
CA LEU A 40 -16.30 18.50 20.92
C LEU A 40 -16.18 18.72 22.44
N PRO A 41 -14.98 18.55 23.03
CA PRO A 41 -14.78 18.83 24.44
C PRO A 41 -15.25 20.25 24.76
N ALA A 42 -15.96 20.39 25.89
CA ALA A 42 -16.52 21.66 26.32
C ALA A 42 -15.45 22.68 26.71
N ALA A 43 -14.27 22.21 27.16
CA ALA A 43 -13.14 23.05 27.49
C ALA A 43 -12.37 23.49 26.25
N GLU A 44 -11.88 24.73 26.28
CA GLU A 44 -10.83 25.18 25.37
C GLU A 44 -9.53 24.48 25.71
N GLU A 45 -9.00 23.74 24.74
CA GLU A 45 -7.69 23.12 24.84
C GLU A 45 -6.77 23.79 23.83
N GLU A 46 -5.60 24.22 24.28
CA GLU A 46 -4.56 24.79 23.42
C GLU A 46 -3.43 23.78 23.27
N TRP A 47 -3.21 23.32 22.04
CA TRP A 47 -2.15 22.38 21.70
C TRP A 47 -1.03 23.15 21.01
N THR A 48 0.22 22.94 21.42
CA THR A 48 1.36 23.69 20.86
C THR A 48 2.44 22.77 20.31
N VAL A 49 3.07 23.20 19.21
CA VAL A 49 4.31 22.63 18.67
C VAL A 49 5.40 23.68 18.85
N ASP A 50 6.20 23.54 19.90
CA ASP A 50 6.96 24.66 20.49
C ASP A 50 8.49 24.55 20.39
N SER A 51 9.03 23.52 19.73
CA SER A 51 10.48 23.30 19.64
C SER A 51 10.93 22.93 18.23
N GLU A 52 12.02 23.53 17.74
CA GLU A 52 12.65 23.19 16.46
C GLU A 52 13.19 21.75 16.47
N ASP A 53 13.81 21.32 17.56
CA ASP A 53 14.30 19.95 17.75
C ASP A 53 13.19 18.91 17.78
N SER A 54 11.93 19.35 17.93
CA SER A 54 10.77 18.47 18.02
C SER A 54 10.11 18.17 16.68
N VAL A 55 10.55 18.77 15.56
CA VAL A 55 9.93 18.60 14.24
C VAL A 55 10.88 17.97 13.24
N GLU A 56 10.44 16.88 12.62
CA GLU A 56 11.16 16.18 11.56
C GLU A 56 10.30 16.14 10.29
N THR A 57 10.87 16.46 9.14
CA THR A 57 10.20 16.27 7.85
C THR A 57 10.20 14.80 7.47
N ILE A 58 9.00 14.22 7.30
CA ILE A 58 8.84 12.88 6.75
C ILE A 58 8.74 12.95 5.22
N GLN A 59 7.90 13.84 4.70
CA GLN A 59 7.64 13.94 3.26
C GLN A 59 7.22 15.35 2.84
N TYR A 60 7.75 15.81 1.72
CA TYR A 60 7.24 16.96 0.98
C TYR A 60 6.66 16.49 -0.35
N GLY A 61 5.34 16.54 -0.48
CA GLY A 61 4.63 16.27 -1.71
C GLY A 61 3.90 17.51 -2.25
N PRO A 62 3.46 17.46 -3.52
CA PRO A 62 2.64 18.53 -4.11
C PRO A 62 1.24 18.61 -3.49
N ARG A 63 0.74 17.50 -2.94
CA ARG A 63 -0.58 17.40 -2.30
C ARG A 63 -0.52 17.63 -0.79
N PHE A 64 0.44 17.00 -0.13
CA PHE A 64 0.58 17.02 1.32
C PHE A 64 2.02 17.23 1.76
N TRP A 65 2.18 17.93 2.87
CA TRP A 65 3.41 17.95 3.64
C TRP A 65 3.20 17.14 4.90
N VAL A 66 4.15 16.27 5.21
CA VAL A 66 4.06 15.32 6.32
C VAL A 66 5.25 15.55 7.24
N PHE A 67 4.95 15.87 8.48
CA PHE A 67 5.93 16.13 9.53
C PHE A 67 5.69 15.20 10.70
N ARG A 68 6.75 14.74 11.36
CA ARG A 68 6.68 14.26 12.73
C ARG A 68 6.86 15.45 13.66
N ALA A 69 6.10 15.50 14.75
CA ALA A 69 6.20 16.57 15.74
C ALA A 69 5.92 16.03 17.15
N GLN A 70 6.40 16.73 18.18
CA GLN A 70 5.83 16.60 19.52
C GLN A 70 4.80 17.71 19.77
N ILE A 71 3.59 17.32 20.16
CA ILE A 71 2.54 18.25 20.61
C ILE A 71 2.51 18.29 22.12
N ILE A 72 2.62 19.49 22.69
CA ILE A 72 2.38 19.75 24.11
C ILE A 72 0.88 19.98 24.31
N ARG A 73 0.28 19.20 25.22
CA ARG A 73 -1.12 19.34 25.61
C ARG A 73 -1.28 20.13 26.90
N PRO A 74 -2.46 20.75 27.15
CA PRO A 74 -2.73 21.45 28.40
C PRO A 74 -2.49 20.60 29.65
N ALA A 75 -2.07 21.28 30.73
CA ALA A 75 -1.67 20.78 32.05
C ALA A 75 -1.95 19.29 32.34
N GLY A 76 -0.87 18.49 32.45
CA GLY A 76 -0.90 17.13 33.01
C GLY A 76 -1.02 15.98 32.00
N HIS A 77 -1.31 16.27 30.73
CA HIS A 77 -1.54 15.22 29.72
C HIS A 77 -0.25 14.74 29.03
N GLY A 78 0.90 15.38 29.29
CA GLY A 78 2.17 15.02 28.64
C GLY A 78 2.20 15.35 27.14
N ALA A 79 3.39 15.18 26.55
CA ALA A 79 3.59 15.38 25.12
C ALA A 79 3.09 14.17 24.30
N LEU A 80 2.61 14.44 23.09
CA LEU A 80 2.25 13.41 22.10
C LEU A 80 3.26 13.41 20.96
N ASP A 81 3.78 12.23 20.59
CA ASP A 81 4.52 12.03 19.34
C ASP A 81 3.52 11.81 18.21
N VAL A 82 3.47 12.75 17.27
CA VAL A 82 2.43 12.81 16.24
C VAL A 82 3.01 12.97 14.84
N VAL A 83 2.18 12.68 13.85
CA VAL A 83 2.35 13.11 12.47
C VAL A 83 1.35 14.23 12.18
N LEU A 84 1.85 15.31 11.59
CA LEU A 84 1.09 16.41 11.02
C LEU A 84 1.05 16.22 9.50
N LYS A 85 -0.13 15.87 8.95
CA LYS A 85 -0.37 15.82 7.51
C LYS A 85 -1.10 17.09 7.09
N ILE A 86 -0.40 17.97 6.39
CA ILE A 86 -0.87 19.32 6.04
C ILE A 86 -1.19 19.37 4.56
N ASP A 87 -2.43 19.74 4.21
CA ASP A 87 -2.80 20.24 2.89
C ASP A 87 -2.65 21.76 2.89
N PRO A 88 -1.57 22.29 2.30
CA PRO A 88 -1.27 23.72 2.30
C PRO A 88 -2.15 24.52 1.33
N THR A 89 -2.76 23.87 0.35
CA THR A 89 -3.51 24.55 -0.73
C THR A 89 -5.01 24.48 -0.53
N GLY A 90 -5.49 23.58 0.34
CA GLY A 90 -6.91 23.23 0.46
C GLY A 90 -7.44 22.44 -0.75
N ALA A 91 -6.61 22.13 -1.75
CA ALA A 91 -7.02 21.42 -2.95
C ALA A 91 -7.37 19.95 -2.69
N CYS A 92 -6.95 19.39 -1.55
CA CYS A 92 -7.19 18.01 -1.16
C CYS A 92 -8.28 17.89 -0.09
N GLU A 93 -9.20 18.86 0.03
CA GLU A 93 -10.26 18.85 1.04
C GLU A 93 -11.08 17.55 1.04
N ALA A 94 -11.46 17.03 -0.15
CA ALA A 94 -12.22 15.79 -0.26
C ALA A 94 -11.45 14.57 0.27
N ALA A 95 -10.15 14.48 -0.05
CA ALA A 95 -9.27 13.42 0.43
C ALA A 95 -9.10 13.49 1.96
N CYS A 96 -8.86 14.69 2.51
CA CYS A 96 -8.82 14.92 3.95
C CYS A 96 -10.13 14.50 4.63
N LYS A 97 -11.29 14.91 4.09
CA LYS A 97 -12.61 14.53 4.62
C LYS A 97 -12.81 13.03 4.63
N ASN A 98 -12.40 12.34 3.56
CA ASN A 98 -12.53 10.89 3.47
C ASN A 98 -11.67 10.18 4.51
N GLU A 99 -10.41 10.59 4.66
CA GLU A 99 -9.51 10.04 5.66
C GLU A 99 -10.02 10.30 7.09
N VAL A 100 -10.52 11.51 7.40
CA VAL A 100 -11.14 11.81 8.70
C VAL A 100 -12.36 10.93 8.96
N LYS A 101 -13.21 10.72 7.94
CA LYS A 101 -14.38 9.85 8.04
C LYS A 101 -13.97 8.41 8.35
N ALA A 102 -12.92 7.89 7.72
CA ALA A 102 -12.41 6.55 7.98
C ALA A 102 -12.02 6.38 9.46
N TYR A 103 -11.21 7.28 9.99
CA TYR A 103 -10.76 7.22 11.39
C TYR A 103 -11.90 7.38 12.41
N ARG A 104 -12.85 8.29 12.15
CA ARG A 104 -13.89 8.64 13.14
C ARG A 104 -15.15 7.79 13.10
N THR A 105 -15.37 7.04 12.02
CA THR A 105 -16.57 6.21 11.88
C THR A 105 -16.21 4.74 12.11
N LYS A 106 -15.97 4.01 11.03
CA LYS A 106 -15.74 2.57 11.02
C LYS A 106 -14.37 2.18 11.58
N GLY A 107 -13.36 3.05 11.47
CA GLY A 107 -12.00 2.80 11.97
C GLY A 107 -11.81 3.02 13.47
N THR A 108 -12.78 3.63 14.17
CA THR A 108 -12.62 4.07 15.57
C THR A 108 -12.18 2.95 16.50
N ALA A 109 -12.76 1.75 16.36
CA ALA A 109 -12.46 0.60 17.21
C ALA A 109 -11.08 -0.03 16.95
N LEU A 110 -10.39 0.37 15.88
CA LEU A 110 -9.11 -0.18 15.46
C LEU A 110 -7.90 0.70 15.82
N GLN A 111 -8.16 1.91 16.30
CA GLN A 111 -7.13 2.87 16.66
C GLN A 111 -6.32 2.39 17.87
N GLY A 112 -5.00 2.58 17.83
CA GLY A 112 -4.05 2.06 18.81
C GLY A 112 -3.68 0.59 18.60
N ASN A 113 -4.23 -0.06 17.57
CA ASN A 113 -3.87 -1.42 17.17
C ASN A 113 -3.53 -1.49 15.68
N ALA A 114 -4.53 -1.64 14.81
CA ALA A 114 -4.32 -1.74 13.37
C ALA A 114 -4.25 -0.35 12.69
N LEU A 115 -4.74 0.69 13.35
CA LEU A 115 -4.75 2.09 12.88
C LEU A 115 -4.07 2.99 13.94
N PRO A 116 -3.48 4.13 13.54
CA PRO A 116 -3.01 5.15 14.49
C PRO A 116 -4.18 5.76 15.28
N TYR A 117 -3.90 6.32 16.46
CA TYR A 117 -4.84 7.28 17.05
C TYR A 117 -4.97 8.54 16.20
N PHE A 118 -6.19 8.89 15.84
CA PHE A 118 -6.57 10.14 15.16
C PHE A 118 -6.96 11.19 16.20
N TYR A 119 -6.09 12.20 16.36
CA TYR A 119 -6.27 13.22 17.37
C TYR A 119 -7.17 14.37 16.92
N GLY A 120 -7.26 14.64 15.62
CA GLY A 120 -8.17 15.65 15.08
C GLY A 120 -7.80 16.16 13.69
N CYS A 121 -8.76 16.86 13.10
CA CYS A 121 -8.58 17.68 11.90
C CYS A 121 -8.69 19.15 12.32
N PHE A 122 -7.76 19.96 11.86
CA PHE A 122 -7.64 21.36 12.21
C PHE A 122 -7.50 22.20 10.94
N GLN A 123 -8.09 23.39 10.94
CA GLN A 123 -8.05 24.29 9.79
C GLN A 123 -7.60 25.70 10.19
N ALA A 124 -6.80 26.32 9.34
CA ALA A 124 -6.39 27.71 9.47
C ALA A 124 -6.67 28.45 8.16
N PRO A 125 -7.39 29.59 8.20
CA PRO A 125 -7.52 30.42 7.02
C PRO A 125 -6.18 31.06 6.71
N THR A 126 -5.76 30.96 5.46
CA THR A 126 -4.72 31.80 4.86
C THR A 126 -5.42 32.73 3.88
N GLY A 127 -4.83 33.90 3.61
CA GLY A 127 -5.48 34.89 2.73
C GLY A 127 -5.88 34.35 1.35
N ALA A 128 -5.28 33.24 0.90
CA ALA A 128 -5.56 32.60 -0.38
C ALA A 128 -6.40 31.31 -0.28
N ALA A 129 -6.32 30.55 0.81
CA ALA A 129 -6.95 29.24 0.94
C ALA A 129 -7.14 28.81 2.41
N THR A 130 -7.90 27.74 2.66
CA THR A 130 -7.95 27.11 3.98
C THR A 130 -6.91 25.99 4.03
N VAL A 131 -5.92 26.13 4.91
CA VAL A 131 -4.95 25.06 5.18
C VAL A 131 -5.60 24.06 6.11
N THR A 132 -5.53 22.78 5.75
CA THR A 132 -6.04 21.68 6.58
C THR A 132 -4.87 20.88 7.15
N CYS A 133 -4.91 20.57 8.43
CA CYS A 133 -3.91 19.78 9.15
C CYS A 133 -4.59 18.62 9.86
N LEU A 134 -4.21 17.38 9.51
CA LEU A 134 -4.58 16.19 10.24
C LEU A 134 -3.49 15.88 11.27
N VAL A 135 -3.91 15.60 12.51
CA VAL A 135 -3.02 15.21 13.60
C VAL A 135 -3.30 13.76 13.95
N ILE A 136 -2.32 12.90 13.72
CA ILE A 136 -2.41 11.45 13.94
C ILE A 136 -1.20 10.96 14.74
N GLU A 137 -1.31 9.82 15.38
CA GLU A 137 -0.21 9.18 16.10
C GLU A 137 0.95 8.83 15.16
N HIS A 138 2.17 9.04 15.66
CA HIS A 138 3.37 8.56 14.98
C HIS A 138 3.61 7.08 15.30
N CYS A 139 3.29 6.19 14.37
CA CYS A 139 3.38 4.73 14.55
C CYS A 139 4.72 4.12 14.08
N GLY A 140 5.82 4.86 14.23
CA GLY A 140 7.16 4.37 13.89
C GLY A 140 7.51 4.44 12.40
N LYS A 141 8.43 3.57 11.96
CA LYS A 141 9.05 3.65 10.64
C LYS A 141 8.15 3.06 9.54
N PRO A 142 8.23 3.55 8.30
CA PRO A 142 7.56 2.90 7.18
C PRO A 142 8.11 1.49 6.97
N LEU A 143 7.26 0.59 6.47
CA LEU A 143 7.70 -0.73 6.05
C LEU A 143 8.73 -0.58 4.91
N GLN A 144 9.96 -1.03 5.17
CA GLN A 144 11.08 -0.89 4.23
C GLN A 144 11.09 -1.94 3.13
N LYS A 145 10.37 -3.05 3.35
CA LYS A 145 10.34 -4.21 2.47
C LYS A 145 9.10 -4.19 1.59
N ASN A 146 9.21 -4.71 0.38
CA ASN A 146 8.06 -5.06 -0.43
C ASN A 146 7.28 -6.20 0.22
N PHE A 147 6.01 -6.35 -0.13
CA PHE A 147 5.15 -7.36 0.50
C PHE A 147 5.64 -8.80 0.31
N HIS A 148 6.27 -9.13 -0.83
CA HIS A 148 6.80 -10.47 -1.11
C HIS A 148 8.10 -10.79 -0.34
N GLU A 149 8.72 -9.80 0.29
CA GLU A 149 9.95 -9.96 1.07
C GLU A 149 9.67 -10.10 2.58
N LEU A 150 8.40 -10.02 2.97
CA LEU A 150 7.97 -10.17 4.35
C LEU A 150 8.16 -11.60 4.82
N ASP A 151 8.57 -11.78 6.07
CA ASP A 151 8.46 -13.08 6.71
C ASP A 151 6.98 -13.44 6.93
N TYR A 152 6.69 -14.74 7.01
CA TYR A 152 5.32 -15.24 7.14
C TYR A 152 4.60 -14.72 8.39
N ALA A 153 5.32 -14.50 9.48
CA ALA A 153 4.71 -14.02 10.72
C ALA A 153 4.21 -12.59 10.56
N PHE A 154 5.04 -11.70 10.02
CA PHE A 154 4.66 -10.31 9.76
C PHE A 154 3.61 -10.20 8.65
N ALA A 155 3.74 -10.98 7.56
CA ALA A 155 2.74 -11.05 6.50
C ALA A 155 1.37 -11.46 7.04
N GLY A 156 1.31 -12.46 7.93
CA GLY A 156 0.08 -12.88 8.60
C GLY A 156 -0.55 -11.78 9.45
N LYS A 157 0.26 -11.02 10.20
CA LYS A 157 -0.23 -9.87 10.97
C LYS A 157 -0.78 -8.77 10.06
N LEU A 158 -0.11 -8.46 8.95
CA LEU A 158 -0.57 -7.44 8.01
C LEU A 158 -1.89 -7.87 7.35
N LEU A 159 -1.99 -9.14 6.96
CA LEU A 159 -3.23 -9.71 6.43
C LEU A 159 -4.37 -9.61 7.46
N LEU A 160 -4.09 -9.92 8.73
CA LEU A 160 -5.06 -9.80 9.81
C LEU A 160 -5.50 -8.34 10.04
N SER A 161 -4.58 -7.38 10.03
CA SER A 161 -4.92 -5.95 10.15
C SER A 161 -5.85 -5.49 9.04
N VAL A 162 -5.60 -5.89 7.79
CA VAL A 162 -6.46 -5.53 6.65
C VAL A 162 -7.80 -6.26 6.71
N ALA A 163 -7.82 -7.55 7.09
CA ALA A 163 -9.07 -8.29 7.28
C ALA A 163 -9.94 -7.69 8.41
N THR A 164 -9.32 -7.18 9.48
CA THR A 164 -10.02 -6.52 10.57
C THR A 164 -10.60 -5.17 10.12
N LEU A 165 -9.85 -4.40 9.33
CA LEU A 165 -10.36 -3.19 8.67
C LEU A 165 -11.61 -3.49 7.82
N HIS A 166 -11.55 -4.58 7.04
CA HIS A 166 -12.66 -5.05 6.21
C HIS A 166 -13.87 -5.47 7.03
N ALA A 167 -13.66 -6.14 8.16
CA ALA A 167 -14.73 -6.54 9.08
C ALA A 167 -15.44 -5.33 9.71
N CYS A 168 -14.74 -4.20 9.90
CA CYS A 168 -15.35 -2.92 10.27
C CYS A 168 -16.06 -2.20 9.10
N GLY A 169 -16.02 -2.79 7.91
CA GLY A 169 -16.71 -2.30 6.72
C GLY A 169 -15.96 -1.21 5.96
N LEU A 170 -14.63 -1.21 6.02
CA LEU A 170 -13.75 -0.33 5.24
C LEU A 170 -12.80 -1.13 4.36
N THR A 171 -12.56 -0.64 3.14
CA THR A 171 -11.34 -0.94 2.39
C THR A 171 -10.32 0.16 2.63
N HIS A 172 -9.04 -0.15 2.42
CA HIS A 172 -7.99 0.84 2.52
C HIS A 172 -7.84 1.65 1.22
N GLY A 173 -7.89 1.00 0.05
CA GLY A 173 -7.90 1.62 -1.27
C GLY A 173 -6.52 1.93 -1.86
N ASP A 174 -5.51 2.21 -1.05
CA ASP A 174 -4.10 2.36 -1.48
C ASP A 174 -3.10 1.53 -0.66
N LEU A 175 -3.31 0.21 -0.53
CA LEU A 175 -2.38 -0.64 0.23
C LEU A 175 -1.03 -0.76 -0.46
N ASN A 176 -0.01 -0.10 0.09
CA ASN A 176 1.38 -0.15 -0.36
C ASN A 176 2.32 -0.15 0.84
N PRO A 177 3.57 -0.65 0.72
CA PRO A 177 4.52 -0.67 1.83
C PRO A 177 4.69 0.69 2.53
N ARG A 178 4.70 1.80 1.77
CA ARG A 178 4.77 3.16 2.30
C ARG A 178 3.61 3.56 3.23
N ASN A 179 2.45 2.92 3.07
CA ASN A 179 1.22 3.15 3.83
C ASN A 179 1.06 2.13 4.97
N VAL A 180 2.09 1.33 5.23
CA VAL A 180 2.19 0.43 6.39
C VAL A 180 3.32 0.93 7.28
N ARG A 181 3.02 1.21 8.55
CA ARG A 181 4.00 1.52 9.58
C ARG A 181 4.30 0.29 10.43
N VAL A 182 5.51 0.25 10.97
CA VAL A 182 5.97 -0.83 11.83
C VAL A 182 6.13 -0.29 13.24
N LEU A 183 5.18 -0.62 14.12
CA LEU A 183 5.21 -0.30 15.53
C LEU A 183 5.60 -1.56 16.32
N GLY A 184 6.90 -1.67 16.64
CA GLY A 184 7.47 -2.91 17.16
C GLY A 184 7.38 -4.02 16.12
N ASP A 185 6.53 -5.03 16.37
CA ASP A 185 6.25 -6.15 15.48
C ASP A 185 4.82 -6.11 14.89
N THR A 186 4.12 -4.98 15.07
CA THR A 186 2.73 -4.79 14.66
C THR A 186 2.64 -3.87 13.44
N PRO A 187 1.97 -4.31 12.36
CA PRO A 187 1.69 -3.46 11.21
C PRO A 187 0.51 -2.53 11.49
N VAL A 188 0.75 -1.23 11.31
CA VAL A 188 -0.26 -0.18 11.44
C VAL A 188 -0.54 0.44 10.07
N LEU A 189 -1.81 0.47 9.67
CA LEU A 189 -2.27 1.01 8.40
C LEU A 189 -2.49 2.53 8.52
N ILE A 190 -2.04 3.29 7.52
CA ILE A 190 -2.17 4.75 7.46
C ILE A 190 -2.58 5.21 6.06
N ASP A 191 -2.94 6.49 5.91
CA ASP A 191 -3.24 7.11 4.62
C ASP A 191 -4.54 6.60 3.97
N PHE A 192 -5.66 6.86 4.65
CA PHE A 192 -7.00 6.40 4.26
C PHE A 192 -7.72 7.34 3.28
N GLU A 193 -6.98 8.14 2.50
CA GLU A 193 -7.61 9.08 1.56
C GLU A 193 -8.43 8.39 0.46
N SER A 194 -8.05 7.17 0.10
CA SER A 194 -8.72 6.33 -0.91
C SER A 194 -9.63 5.27 -0.30
N SER A 195 -9.90 5.34 1.00
CA SER A 195 -10.73 4.35 1.69
C SER A 195 -12.19 4.44 1.25
N GLU A 196 -12.87 3.30 1.22
CA GLU A 196 -14.28 3.24 0.84
C GLU A 196 -15.08 2.37 1.81
N SER A 197 -16.40 2.54 1.79
CA SER A 197 -17.28 1.61 2.49
C SER A 197 -17.26 0.26 1.81
N HIS A 198 -17.08 -0.78 2.61
CA HIS A 198 -16.89 -2.13 2.13
C HIS A 198 -17.78 -3.12 2.87
N THR A 199 -18.25 -4.14 2.16
CA THR A 199 -18.80 -5.37 2.74
C THR A 199 -17.91 -6.50 2.26
N CYS A 200 -17.13 -7.09 3.16
CA CYS A 200 -16.16 -8.09 2.79
C CYS A 200 -16.85 -9.37 2.31
N GLY A 201 -16.60 -9.73 1.05
CA GLY A 201 -17.15 -10.92 0.42
C GLY A 201 -16.21 -12.11 0.45
N ILE A 202 -15.17 -12.12 1.29
CA ILE A 202 -14.18 -13.21 1.33
C ILE A 202 -14.86 -14.58 1.49
N ARG A 203 -14.58 -15.51 0.57
CA ARG A 203 -15.27 -16.82 0.49
C ARG A 203 -14.42 -17.98 0.98
N MET A 204 -13.10 -17.77 1.09
CA MET A 204 -12.16 -18.82 1.43
C MET A 204 -10.97 -18.27 2.22
N MET A 205 -10.35 -19.14 3.02
CA MET A 205 -9.14 -18.79 3.74
C MET A 205 -7.92 -18.81 2.83
N THR A 206 -6.96 -17.93 3.09
CA THR A 206 -5.63 -18.01 2.48
C THR A 206 -4.88 -19.21 3.04
N VAL A 207 -4.51 -20.15 2.17
CA VAL A 207 -3.60 -21.25 2.50
C VAL A 207 -2.29 -21.00 1.76
N PRO A 208 -1.17 -20.75 2.47
CA PRO A 208 0.12 -20.55 1.82
C PRO A 208 0.55 -21.77 0.99
N GLY A 209 1.15 -21.53 -0.18
CA GLY A 209 1.63 -22.58 -1.08
C GLY A 209 0.53 -23.27 -1.88
N THR A 210 -0.72 -22.78 -1.89
CA THR A 210 -1.75 -23.30 -2.81
C THR A 210 -1.81 -22.47 -4.09
N THR A 211 -2.37 -23.05 -5.14
CA THR A 211 -2.69 -22.32 -6.38
C THR A 211 -3.52 -21.07 -6.08
N ARG A 212 -3.13 -19.96 -6.71
CA ARG A 212 -3.86 -18.69 -6.62
C ARG A 212 -5.29 -18.85 -7.17
N PRO A 213 -6.34 -18.60 -6.37
CA PRO A 213 -7.70 -18.52 -6.88
C PRO A 213 -7.87 -17.26 -7.74
N THR A 214 -8.91 -17.19 -8.57
CA THR A 214 -9.34 -15.94 -9.19
C THR A 214 -9.85 -14.95 -8.13
N ALA A 215 -9.90 -13.66 -8.48
CA ALA A 215 -10.43 -12.65 -7.57
C ALA A 215 -11.92 -12.89 -7.24
N GLU A 216 -12.68 -13.45 -8.17
CA GLU A 216 -14.10 -13.80 -8.00
C GLU A 216 -14.29 -14.99 -7.03
N GLU A 217 -13.48 -16.04 -7.19
CA GLU A 217 -13.48 -17.19 -6.26
C GLU A 217 -13.10 -16.74 -4.85
N TYR A 218 -12.11 -15.85 -4.73
CA TYR A 218 -11.66 -15.34 -3.44
C TYR A 218 -12.69 -14.41 -2.77
N GLY A 219 -13.39 -13.60 -3.57
CA GLY A 219 -14.51 -12.76 -3.14
C GLY A 219 -14.17 -11.38 -2.57
N CYS A 220 -12.88 -11.02 -2.51
CA CYS A 220 -12.45 -9.67 -2.13
C CYS A 220 -11.18 -9.25 -2.89
N ALA A 221 -11.28 -8.22 -3.73
CA ALA A 221 -10.20 -7.78 -4.62
C ALA A 221 -8.97 -7.23 -3.86
N GLU A 222 -9.16 -6.41 -2.82
CA GLU A 222 -8.06 -5.82 -2.06
C GLU A 222 -7.26 -6.88 -1.29
N LEU A 223 -7.95 -7.78 -0.57
CA LEU A 223 -7.29 -8.89 0.14
C LEU A 223 -6.66 -9.88 -0.84
N HIS A 224 -7.31 -10.18 -1.98
CA HIS A 224 -6.73 -11.02 -3.03
C HIS A 224 -5.41 -10.45 -3.56
N SER A 225 -5.42 -9.15 -3.89
CA SER A 225 -4.24 -8.43 -4.36
C SER A 225 -3.13 -8.43 -3.30
N LEU A 226 -3.46 -8.19 -2.04
CA LEU A 226 -2.51 -8.21 -0.93
C LEU A 226 -1.83 -9.57 -0.78
N VAL A 227 -2.63 -10.65 -0.71
CA VAL A 227 -2.14 -12.02 -0.54
C VAL A 227 -1.26 -12.45 -1.72
N PHE A 228 -1.66 -12.07 -2.94
CA PHE A 228 -0.85 -12.29 -4.13
C PHE A 228 0.49 -11.53 -4.06
N ARG A 229 0.48 -10.25 -3.69
CA ARG A 229 1.69 -9.43 -3.56
C ARG A 229 2.61 -9.87 -2.42
N MET A 230 2.08 -10.59 -1.43
CA MET A 230 2.87 -11.24 -0.38
C MET A 230 3.53 -12.54 -0.84
N GLY A 231 3.22 -13.06 -2.03
CA GLY A 231 3.73 -14.34 -2.51
C GLY A 231 3.25 -15.54 -1.68
N LEU A 232 2.07 -15.43 -1.05
CA LEU A 232 1.53 -16.53 -0.24
C LEU A 232 0.97 -17.66 -1.10
N TRP A 233 0.50 -17.37 -2.32
CA TRP A 233 0.05 -18.41 -3.25
C TRP A 233 1.17 -18.83 -4.20
N GLU A 234 1.10 -20.08 -4.66
CA GLU A 234 1.89 -20.53 -5.79
C GLU A 234 1.51 -19.71 -7.03
N PRO A 235 2.50 -19.23 -7.80
CA PRO A 235 2.22 -18.57 -9.06
C PRO A 235 1.58 -19.57 -10.03
N GLY A 236 0.27 -19.48 -10.23
CA GLY A 236 -0.43 -20.25 -11.27
C GLY A 236 0.00 -19.88 -12.70
N SER A 237 0.72 -18.77 -12.86
CA SER A 237 1.39 -18.39 -14.10
C SER A 237 2.53 -17.39 -13.88
N LEU A 238 3.62 -17.48 -14.64
CA LEU A 238 4.65 -16.45 -14.79
C LEU A 238 4.31 -15.53 -15.96
N PHE A 239 4.60 -14.23 -15.83
CA PHE A 239 4.57 -13.30 -16.96
C PHE A 239 6.02 -12.89 -17.29
N CYS A 240 6.46 -13.16 -18.52
CA CYS A 240 7.79 -12.79 -19.01
C CYS A 240 7.63 -12.04 -20.34
N TYR A 241 8.02 -10.77 -20.41
CA TYR A 241 7.99 -9.96 -21.65
C TYR A 241 6.71 -10.14 -22.50
N HIS A 242 5.53 -9.94 -21.88
CA HIS A 242 4.19 -10.09 -22.47
C HIS A 242 3.69 -11.53 -22.71
N VAL A 243 4.48 -12.54 -22.36
CA VAL A 243 4.10 -13.95 -22.43
C VAL A 243 3.65 -14.43 -21.05
N GLN A 244 2.47 -15.05 -20.97
CA GLN A 244 2.04 -15.77 -19.77
C GLN A 244 2.40 -17.26 -19.90
N LEU A 245 3.19 -17.78 -18.96
CA LEU A 245 3.54 -19.19 -18.80
C LEU A 245 2.71 -19.76 -17.66
N LEU A 246 1.88 -20.78 -17.87
CA LEU A 246 1.21 -21.48 -16.77
C LEU A 246 2.15 -22.48 -16.11
N LEU A 247 2.50 -22.29 -14.83
CA LEU A 247 3.27 -23.28 -14.08
C LEU A 247 2.35 -24.36 -13.54
N LYS A 248 2.72 -25.63 -13.72
CA LYS A 248 1.98 -26.77 -13.17
C LYS A 248 2.85 -27.47 -12.11
N GLY A 249 2.40 -27.49 -10.86
CA GLY A 249 2.92 -28.42 -9.85
C GLY A 249 4.28 -28.11 -9.22
N SER A 250 4.81 -26.89 -9.33
CA SER A 250 6.04 -26.52 -8.62
C SER A 250 5.74 -26.11 -7.17
N THR A 251 6.23 -26.91 -6.22
CA THR A 251 6.04 -26.71 -4.76
C THR A 251 7.13 -25.87 -4.11
N ASP A 252 8.12 -25.43 -4.88
CA ASP A 252 9.25 -24.66 -4.36
C ASP A 252 8.97 -23.15 -4.34
N ARG A 253 9.15 -22.58 -3.15
CA ARG A 253 8.85 -21.19 -2.82
C ARG A 253 9.71 -20.22 -3.63
N LEU A 254 9.07 -19.40 -4.45
CA LEU A 254 9.75 -18.33 -5.17
C LEU A 254 9.55 -16.98 -4.51
N LYS A 255 10.65 -16.26 -4.37
CA LYS A 255 10.64 -14.82 -4.13
C LYS A 255 10.79 -14.14 -5.48
N PHE A 256 9.83 -13.29 -5.86
CA PHE A 256 9.85 -12.57 -7.12
C PHE A 256 10.74 -11.34 -7.01
N ASP A 257 11.89 -11.32 -7.68
CA ASP A 257 12.57 -10.08 -8.02
C ASP A 257 13.05 -10.12 -9.48
N SER A 258 12.23 -9.58 -10.38
CA SER A 258 12.45 -9.46 -11.83
C SER A 258 12.76 -10.78 -12.58
N ALA A 259 12.81 -10.72 -13.92
CA ALA A 259 12.84 -11.86 -14.85
C ALA A 259 13.99 -12.88 -14.67
N TYR A 260 14.92 -12.64 -13.74
CA TYR A 260 16.12 -13.44 -13.54
C TYR A 260 15.91 -14.73 -12.74
N LEU A 261 14.79 -14.89 -12.03
CA LEU A 261 14.54 -16.04 -11.13
C LEU A 261 13.56 -17.09 -11.67
N ALA A 262 13.06 -16.95 -12.90
CA ALA A 262 12.34 -18.04 -13.57
C ALA A 262 13.22 -19.27 -13.89
N LYS A 263 14.54 -19.14 -13.62
CA LYS A 263 15.56 -20.16 -13.84
C LYS A 263 15.33 -21.42 -13.00
N ASP A 264 14.98 -21.33 -11.72
CA ASP A 264 15.01 -22.52 -10.85
C ASP A 264 13.72 -23.37 -10.84
N LEU A 265 12.74 -23.09 -11.71
CA LEU A 265 11.37 -23.66 -11.59
C LEU A 265 10.92 -24.57 -12.71
N ILE A 266 11.60 -24.50 -13.84
CA ILE A 266 11.12 -25.10 -15.06
C ILE A 266 11.96 -26.37 -15.24
N GLU A 267 11.47 -27.48 -14.69
CA GLU A 267 12.18 -28.76 -14.76
C GLU A 267 12.03 -29.41 -16.14
N THR A 268 10.89 -29.22 -16.81
CA THR A 268 10.61 -29.79 -18.14
C THR A 268 9.96 -28.80 -19.12
N ALA A 269 10.21 -28.99 -20.42
CA ALA A 269 9.65 -28.17 -21.49
C ALA A 269 8.12 -28.29 -21.65
N GLU A 270 7.52 -29.35 -21.10
CA GLU A 270 6.08 -29.64 -21.20
C GLU A 270 5.24 -28.73 -20.28
N ASP A 271 5.88 -28.07 -19.31
CA ASP A 271 5.24 -27.17 -18.35
C ASP A 271 5.11 -25.72 -18.86
N ILE A 272 5.61 -25.41 -20.05
CA ILE A 272 5.55 -24.07 -20.66
C ILE A 272 4.41 -24.04 -21.69
N LYS A 273 3.24 -23.53 -21.29
CA LYS A 273 2.21 -23.11 -22.24
C LYS A 273 2.35 -21.63 -22.55
N LEU A 274 2.69 -21.31 -23.80
CA LEU A 274 2.78 -19.94 -24.30
C LEU A 274 1.37 -19.38 -24.55
N TRP A 275 0.96 -18.38 -23.78
CA TRP A 275 -0.24 -17.60 -24.11
C TRP A 275 0.17 -16.29 -24.78
N ILE A 276 -0.22 -16.14 -26.05
CA ILE A 276 -0.11 -14.89 -26.81
C ILE A 276 -1.53 -14.32 -26.95
N PRO A 277 -1.78 -13.07 -26.52
CA PRO A 277 -3.08 -12.45 -26.69
C PRO A 277 -3.53 -12.46 -28.16
N SER A 278 -4.82 -12.72 -28.38
CA SER A 278 -5.39 -12.79 -29.74
C SER A 278 -5.35 -11.45 -30.48
N TYR A 279 -5.22 -10.34 -29.75
CA TYR A 279 -5.17 -8.97 -30.27
C TYR A 279 -3.76 -8.48 -30.65
N CYS A 280 -2.71 -9.29 -30.46
CA CYS A 280 -1.36 -8.88 -30.85
C CYS A 280 -1.21 -8.88 -32.37
N GLU A 281 -0.66 -7.78 -32.90
CA GLU A 281 -0.38 -7.64 -34.32
C GLU A 281 0.62 -8.72 -34.78
N PRO A 282 0.60 -9.16 -36.05
CA PRO A 282 1.44 -10.26 -36.52
C PRO A 282 2.94 -10.07 -36.23
N TYR A 283 3.45 -8.84 -36.29
CA TYR A 283 4.85 -8.53 -36.01
C TYR A 283 5.19 -8.61 -34.51
N GLU A 284 4.25 -8.24 -33.63
CA GLU A 284 4.41 -8.34 -32.16
C GLU A 284 4.35 -9.79 -31.72
N ARG A 285 3.50 -10.58 -32.37
CA ARG A 285 3.42 -12.04 -32.18
C ARG A 285 4.73 -12.71 -32.56
N GLU A 286 5.29 -12.42 -33.73
CA GLU A 286 6.57 -12.99 -34.18
C GLU A 286 7.72 -12.58 -33.25
N PHE A 287 7.76 -11.32 -32.82
CA PHE A 287 8.72 -10.84 -31.82
C PHE A 287 8.57 -11.56 -30.48
N MET A 288 7.35 -11.72 -29.96
CA MET A 288 7.11 -12.44 -28.70
C MET A 288 7.39 -13.94 -28.78
N GLU A 289 7.08 -14.58 -29.91
CA GLU A 289 7.44 -15.98 -30.17
C GLU A 289 8.97 -16.13 -30.21
N HIS A 290 9.67 -15.19 -30.85
CA HIS A 290 11.13 -15.17 -30.91
C HIS A 290 11.79 -14.95 -29.54
N GLU A 291 11.30 -13.99 -28.76
CA GLU A 291 11.79 -13.72 -27.40
C GLU A 291 11.51 -14.90 -26.45
N ALA A 292 10.33 -15.51 -26.55
CA ALA A 292 10.02 -16.72 -25.79
C ALA A 292 10.92 -17.89 -26.18
N GLU A 293 11.15 -18.11 -27.48
CA GLU A 293 12.06 -19.14 -27.98
C GLU A 293 13.52 -18.86 -27.58
N HIS A 294 13.94 -17.60 -27.58
CA HIS A 294 15.26 -17.17 -27.13
C HIS A 294 15.44 -17.41 -25.62
N LEU A 295 14.49 -16.95 -24.80
CA LEU A 295 14.48 -17.19 -23.35
C LEU A 295 14.51 -18.70 -23.05
N PHE A 296 13.71 -19.49 -23.77
CA PHE A 296 13.69 -20.94 -23.65
C PHE A 296 15.02 -21.59 -24.04
N LYS A 297 15.64 -21.16 -25.13
CA LYS A 297 16.97 -21.64 -25.56
C LYS A 297 18.06 -21.30 -24.56
N GLU A 298 18.03 -20.12 -23.97
CA GLU A 298 18.98 -19.72 -22.92
C GLU A 298 18.80 -20.58 -21.65
N LEU A 299 17.55 -20.83 -21.23
CA LEU A 299 17.25 -21.74 -20.12
C LEU A 299 17.74 -23.19 -20.39
N CYS A 300 17.57 -23.70 -21.62
CA CYS A 300 18.09 -25.02 -22.01
C CYS A 300 19.63 -25.09 -22.05
N LYS A 301 20.32 -24.05 -22.55
CA LYS A 301 21.80 -24.01 -22.65
C LYS A 301 22.47 -24.04 -21.27
N GLU A 302 21.86 -23.44 -20.26
CA GLU A 302 22.37 -23.43 -18.89
C GLU A 302 22.13 -24.77 -18.14
N ARG A 303 21.58 -25.81 -18.81
CA ARG A 303 21.25 -27.15 -18.27
C ARG A 303 20.20 -27.15 -17.15
N ILE A 304 19.33 -26.16 -17.18
CA ILE A 304 18.26 -25.97 -16.20
C ILE A 304 17.04 -26.85 -16.52
N LEU A 305 16.85 -27.19 -17.80
CA LEU A 305 15.77 -28.04 -18.32
C LEU A 305 16.30 -29.42 -18.74
N THR A 306 15.64 -30.50 -18.32
CA THR A 306 15.86 -31.85 -18.87
C THR A 306 14.59 -32.41 -19.46
N TRP A 307 14.65 -32.96 -20.68
CA TRP A 307 13.51 -33.55 -21.37
C TRP A 307 13.59 -35.07 -21.31
N GLY A 308 12.97 -35.69 -20.29
CA GLY A 308 13.04 -37.14 -20.12
C GLY A 308 14.49 -37.69 -20.09
N THR A 309 14.65 -39.00 -20.22
CA THR A 309 15.96 -39.68 -20.08
C THR A 309 16.88 -39.57 -21.31
N ASP A 310 16.51 -38.82 -22.35
CA ASP A 310 17.25 -38.81 -23.60
C ASP A 310 17.77 -37.41 -23.95
N THR A 311 19.09 -37.31 -24.11
CA THR A 311 19.78 -36.15 -24.69
C THR A 311 19.31 -35.92 -26.12
N VAL A 312 18.52 -34.87 -26.36
CA VAL A 312 18.08 -34.46 -27.69
C VAL A 312 19.17 -33.66 -28.39
N SER A 313 19.62 -34.15 -29.55
CA SER A 313 20.49 -33.46 -30.49
C SER A 313 19.76 -32.30 -31.17
N GLU A 314 20.48 -31.20 -31.41
CA GLU A 314 20.19 -29.89 -32.03
C GLU A 314 19.20 -29.73 -33.21
N ARG A 315 18.33 -30.68 -33.55
CA ARG A 315 17.40 -30.53 -34.67
C ARG A 315 15.96 -30.80 -34.29
N THR A 316 15.18 -29.72 -34.38
CA THR A 316 13.70 -29.64 -34.42
C THR A 316 13.02 -29.61 -33.05
N THR A 317 12.77 -28.40 -32.54
CA THR A 317 11.85 -28.19 -31.41
C THR A 317 10.98 -26.98 -31.72
N ARG A 318 9.71 -27.24 -32.00
CA ARG A 318 8.67 -26.23 -32.25
C ARG A 318 7.81 -26.17 -30.99
N LEU A 319 7.66 -25.00 -30.37
CA LEU A 319 6.75 -24.81 -29.23
C LEU A 319 5.30 -25.06 -29.69
N ASP A 320 4.56 -25.89 -28.95
CA ASP A 320 3.13 -26.10 -29.20
C ASP A 320 2.34 -24.87 -28.72
N ILE A 321 1.88 -24.06 -29.68
CA ILE A 321 1.07 -22.86 -29.42
C ILE A 321 -0.37 -23.29 -29.12
N TYR A 322 -0.85 -23.04 -27.89
CA TYR A 322 -2.24 -23.29 -27.52
C TYR A 322 -3.18 -22.23 -28.14
N LYS A 323 -4.14 -22.65 -28.97
CA LYS A 323 -5.24 -21.81 -29.45
C LYS A 323 -6.51 -22.13 -28.63
N PRO A 324 -7.07 -21.18 -27.87
CA PRO A 324 -8.37 -21.41 -27.23
C PRO A 324 -9.47 -21.57 -28.29
N ALA A 325 -10.48 -22.39 -27.99
CA ALA A 325 -11.65 -22.56 -28.85
C ALA A 325 -12.35 -21.21 -29.04
N ALA A 326 -12.68 -20.89 -30.30
CA ALA A 326 -13.43 -19.68 -30.62
C ALA A 326 -14.82 -19.74 -29.97
N SER A 327 -15.15 -18.70 -29.20
CA SER A 327 -16.50 -18.41 -28.69
C SER A 327 -17.39 -17.84 -29.77
#